data_AF-A0A1G0N013-F1
#
_entry.id   AF-A0A1G0N013-F1
#
_cell.length_a   1.000
_cell.length_b   1.000
_cell.length_c   1.000
_cell.angle_alpha   90.00
_cell.angle_beta   90.00
_cell.angle_gamma   90.00
#
_symmetry.space_group_name_H-M   'P 1'
#
loop_
_entity.id
_entity.type
_entity.pdbx_description
1 polymer ?
#
loop_
_entity_poly.entity_id
_entity_poly.type
_entity_poly.pdbx_seq_one_letter_code
_entity_poly.pdbx_strand_id
1 'polypeptide(L)'
;MSREILWQICHKKKFNNRELTKIIVNMLREHRIKIKQAARDLDISVERARNWYYKKTGMTAADLMRIMREYEFVRLAVESSLLLEFHET
;
A
#
# COMPACT_ATOMS: atom_id res chain seq x y z
N MET A 1 8.17 -8.95 -4.10
CA MET A 1 8.61 -7.63 -4.62
C MET A 1 9.98 -7.22 -4.04
N SER A 2 10.88 -6.59 -4.82
CA SER A 2 12.16 -6.05 -4.30
C SER A 2 11.96 -4.65 -3.69
N ARG A 3 12.79 -4.31 -2.69
CA ARG A 3 12.78 -3.01 -1.99
C ARG A 3 13.00 -1.82 -2.93
N GLU A 4 13.63 -2.05 -4.08
CA GLU A 4 13.98 -1.02 -5.07
C GLU A 4 12.74 -0.35 -5.68
N ILE A 5 11.62 -1.07 -5.82
CA ILE A 5 10.41 -0.53 -6.46
C ILE A 5 9.74 0.54 -5.59
N LEU A 6 9.64 0.32 -4.26
CA LEU A 6 9.09 1.35 -3.38
C LEU A 6 10.04 2.53 -3.23
N TRP A 7 11.34 2.30 -3.13
CA TRP A 7 12.33 3.37 -3.00
C TRP A 7 12.29 4.33 -4.20
N GLN A 8 12.21 3.80 -5.43
CA GLN A 8 12.10 4.65 -6.63
C GLN A 8 10.84 5.53 -6.63
N ILE A 9 9.80 5.10 -5.92
CA ILE A 9 8.52 5.79 -5.88
C ILE A 9 8.54 6.94 -4.89
N CYS A 10 9.22 6.79 -3.77
CA CYS A 10 9.39 7.88 -2.81
C CYS A 10 10.32 8.99 -3.35
N HIS A 11 11.40 8.62 -4.06
CA HIS A 11 12.44 9.57 -4.48
C HIS A 11 12.10 10.44 -5.74
N LYS A 12 11.30 9.96 -6.71
CA LYS A 12 11.16 10.64 -8.02
C LYS A 12 10.21 11.87 -8.07
N LYS A 13 9.72 12.42 -6.95
CA LYS A 13 8.80 13.59 -6.91
C LYS A 13 7.60 13.52 -7.88
N LYS A 14 7.19 12.30 -8.26
CA LYS A 14 6.00 12.01 -9.07
C LYS A 14 5.12 10.96 -8.40
N PHE A 15 5.08 11.01 -7.07
CA PHE A 15 4.30 10.10 -6.24
C PHE A 15 2.81 10.31 -6.48
N ASN A 16 2.23 9.55 -7.41
CA ASN A 16 0.79 9.53 -7.58
C ASN A 16 0.20 8.50 -6.63
N ASN A 17 -0.76 8.92 -5.80
CA ASN A 17 -1.52 8.04 -4.91
C ASN A 17 -2.00 6.73 -5.60
N ARG A 18 -2.32 6.81 -6.90
CA ARG A 18 -2.70 5.64 -7.70
C ARG A 18 -1.61 4.57 -7.81
N GLU A 19 -0.35 4.97 -7.92
CA GLU A 19 0.79 4.06 -8.04
C GLU A 19 1.10 3.38 -6.70
N LEU A 20 1.12 4.15 -5.61
CA LEU A 20 1.21 3.61 -4.25
C LEU A 20 0.12 2.56 -4.01
N THR A 21 -1.11 2.94 -4.32
CA THR A 21 -2.27 2.06 -4.16
C THR A 21 -2.12 0.78 -4.96
N LYS A 22 -1.65 0.86 -6.21
CA LYS A 22 -1.42 -0.31 -7.07
C LYS A 22 -0.39 -1.26 -6.45
N ILE A 23 0.67 -0.72 -5.85
CA ILE A 23 1.73 -1.52 -5.25
C ILE A 23 1.27 -2.20 -3.97
N ILE A 24 0.57 -1.47 -3.11
CA ILE A 24 -0.04 -2.06 -1.92
C ILE A 24 -1.01 -3.17 -2.32
N VAL A 25 -1.89 -2.93 -3.28
CA VAL A 25 -2.82 -3.96 -3.79
C VAL A 25 -2.06 -5.17 -4.35
N ASN A 26 -0.94 -4.98 -5.04
CA ASN A 26 -0.11 -6.08 -5.50
C ASN A 26 0.47 -6.88 -4.33
N MET A 27 0.94 -6.23 -3.26
CA MET A 27 1.42 -6.94 -2.06
C MET A 27 0.30 -7.75 -1.41
N LEU A 28 -0.90 -7.17 -1.29
CA LEU A 28 -2.07 -7.87 -0.76
C LEU A 28 -2.39 -9.12 -1.61
N ARG A 29 -2.31 -9.01 -2.95
CA ARG A 29 -2.52 -10.13 -3.88
C ARG A 29 -1.46 -11.21 -3.76
N GLU A 30 -0.18 -10.84 -3.61
CA GLU A 30 0.93 -11.77 -3.39
C GLU A 30 0.70 -12.61 -2.11
N HIS A 31 0.13 -12.00 -1.07
CA HIS A 31 -0.26 -12.66 0.18
C HIS A 31 -1.66 -13.31 0.12
N ARG A 32 -2.25 -13.44 -1.07
CA ARG A 32 -3.57 -14.05 -1.33
C ARG A 32 -4.74 -13.37 -0.60
N ILE A 33 -4.58 -12.12 -0.19
CA ILE A 33 -5.63 -11.35 0.48
C ILE A 33 -6.66 -10.89 -0.55
N LYS A 34 -7.86 -11.43 -0.40
CA LYS A 34 -9.02 -11.11 -1.25
C LYS A 34 -9.72 -9.86 -0.75
N ILE A 35 -10.46 -9.20 -1.63
CA ILE A 35 -11.18 -7.94 -1.35
C ILE A 35 -12.11 -8.05 -0.13
N LYS A 36 -12.88 -9.14 -0.03
CA LYS A 36 -13.80 -9.35 1.11
C LYS A 36 -13.04 -9.50 2.43
N GLN A 37 -11.88 -10.14 2.38
CA GLN A 37 -11.01 -10.29 3.54
C GLN A 37 -10.42 -8.93 3.91
N ALA A 38 -9.81 -8.20 2.96
CA ALA A 38 -9.31 -6.85 3.20
C ALA A 38 -10.39 -5.90 3.75
N ALA A 39 -11.62 -5.97 3.24
CA ALA A 39 -12.72 -5.14 3.73
C ALA A 39 -13.08 -5.44 5.19
N ARG A 40 -13.13 -6.74 5.54
CA ARG A 40 -13.44 -7.20 6.90
C ARG A 40 -12.31 -6.87 7.88
N ASP A 41 -11.07 -7.21 7.51
CA ASP A 41 -9.92 -7.05 8.38
C ASP A 41 -9.64 -5.55 8.65
N LEU A 42 -9.89 -4.67 7.67
CA LEU A 42 -9.67 -3.23 7.81
C LEU A 42 -10.90 -2.44 8.31
N ASP A 43 -12.02 -3.12 8.58
CA ASP A 43 -13.31 -2.52 8.96
C ASP A 43 -13.74 -1.38 8.01
N ILE A 44 -13.87 -1.72 6.72
CA ILE A 44 -14.32 -0.80 5.67
C ILE A 44 -15.36 -1.47 4.76
N SER A 45 -16.05 -0.68 3.93
CA SER A 45 -16.96 -1.24 2.94
C SER A 45 -16.22 -2.06 1.87
N VAL A 46 -16.85 -3.15 1.44
CA VAL A 46 -16.36 -3.99 0.32
C VAL A 46 -16.20 -3.15 -0.95
N GLU A 47 -17.07 -2.15 -1.15
CA GLU A 47 -16.95 -1.23 -2.29
C GLU A 47 -15.67 -0.40 -2.22
N ARG A 48 -15.32 0.13 -1.04
CA ARG A 48 -14.09 0.90 -0.85
C ARG A 48 -12.87 0.04 -1.16
N ALA A 49 -12.82 -1.19 -0.65
CA ALA A 49 -11.76 -2.14 -0.99
C ALA A 49 -11.73 -2.48 -2.50
N ARG A 50 -12.91 -2.67 -3.12
CA ARG A 50 -13.02 -2.92 -4.57
C ARG A 50 -12.49 -1.76 -5.40
N ASN A 51 -12.69 -0.52 -4.96
CA ASN A 51 -12.23 0.67 -5.66
C ASN A 51 -10.70 0.72 -5.75
N TRP A 52 -9.99 0.33 -4.68
CA TRP A 52 -8.52 0.19 -4.71
C TRP A 52 -8.09 -0.93 -5.64
N TYR A 53 -8.73 -2.10 -5.52
CA TYR A 53 -8.31 -3.31 -6.24
C TYR A 53 -8.54 -3.24 -7.75
N TYR A 54 -9.55 -2.49 -8.22
CA TYR A 54 -9.95 -2.51 -9.62
C TYR A 54 -10.19 -1.14 -10.26
N LYS A 55 -10.68 -0.15 -9.53
CA LYS A 55 -11.07 1.15 -10.13
C LYS A 55 -9.93 2.17 -10.20
N LYS A 56 -8.70 1.78 -9.84
CA LYS A 56 -7.52 2.65 -9.75
C LYS A 56 -7.78 3.89 -8.88
N THR A 57 -8.69 3.78 -7.91
CA THR A 57 -8.96 4.83 -6.93
C THR A 57 -7.86 4.79 -5.89
N GLY A 58 -7.20 5.93 -5.68
CA GLY A 58 -6.15 6.03 -4.66
C GLY A 58 -6.70 5.80 -3.26
N MET A 59 -5.93 5.12 -2.43
CA MET A 59 -6.18 5.00 -0.99
C MET A 59 -6.07 6.37 -0.32
N THR A 60 -6.89 6.61 0.68
CA THR A 60 -6.69 7.77 1.58
C THR A 60 -5.58 7.47 2.57
N ALA A 61 -5.03 8.50 3.22
CA ALA A 61 -4.06 8.30 4.30
C ALA A 61 -4.62 7.42 5.43
N ALA A 62 -5.92 7.55 5.75
CA ALA A 62 -6.59 6.69 6.72
C ALA A 62 -6.61 5.22 6.30
N ASP A 63 -6.82 4.94 5.01
CA ASP A 63 -6.78 3.57 4.48
C ASP A 63 -5.38 2.98 4.59
N LEU A 64 -4.35 3.77 4.26
CA LEU A 64 -2.95 3.37 4.38
C LEU A 64 -2.59 3.04 5.84
N MET A 65 -2.99 3.89 6.79
CA MET A 65 -2.74 3.64 8.22
C MET A 65 -3.40 2.35 8.69
N ARG A 66 -4.65 2.07 8.28
CA ARG A 66 -5.34 0.80 8.60
C ARG A 66 -4.59 -0.40 8.03
N ILE A 67 -4.15 -0.29 6.77
CA ILE A 67 -3.39 -1.35 6.10
C ILE A 67 -2.05 -1.62 6.78
N MET A 68 -1.29 -0.57 7.13
CA MET A 68 -0.02 -0.74 7.83
C MET A 68 -0.21 -1.30 9.25
N ARG A 69 -1.31 -0.98 9.91
CA ARG A 69 -1.63 -1.55 11.22
C ARG A 69 -1.97 -3.04 11.13
N GLU A 70 -2.76 -3.43 10.14
CA GLU A 70 -3.28 -4.80 10.02
C GLU A 70 -2.32 -5.75 9.30
N TYR A 71 -1.61 -5.26 8.29
CA TYR A 71 -0.74 -6.05 7.42
C TYR A 71 0.72 -5.67 7.62
N GLU A 72 1.39 -6.41 8.51
CA GLU A 72 2.78 -6.16 8.87
C GLU A 72 3.72 -6.13 7.66
N PHE A 73 3.52 -6.98 6.65
CA PHE A 73 4.36 -6.95 5.44
C PHE A 73 4.24 -5.64 4.66
N VAL A 74 3.08 -4.97 4.70
CA VAL A 74 2.93 -3.64 4.10
C VAL A 74 3.64 -2.60 4.96
N ARG A 75 3.49 -2.68 6.28
CA ARG A 75 4.17 -1.78 7.23
C ARG A 75 5.68 -1.83 7.04
N LEU A 76 6.26 -3.03 7.04
CA LEU A 76 7.70 -3.23 6.85
C LEU A 76 8.18 -2.69 5.52
N ALA A 77 7.41 -2.87 4.44
CA ALA A 77 7.75 -2.32 3.14
C ALA A 77 7.78 -0.79 3.14
N VAL A 78 6.77 -0.15 3.74
CA VAL A 78 6.69 1.32 3.83
C VAL A 78 7.79 1.87 4.74
N GLU A 79 7.95 1.34 5.94
CA GLU A 79 8.98 1.77 6.90
C GLU A 79 10.40 1.60 6.34
N SER A 80 10.68 0.47 5.69
CA SER A 80 12.00 0.24 5.06
C SER A 80 12.29 1.23 3.95
N SER A 81 11.24 1.70 3.25
CA SER A 81 11.39 2.66 2.16
C SER A 81 11.64 4.07 2.69
N LEU A 82 11.05 4.42 3.83
CA LEU A 82 11.34 5.67 4.55
C LEU A 82 12.75 5.68 5.14
N LEU A 83 13.20 4.56 5.74
CA LEU A 83 14.55 4.46 6.32
C LEU A 83 15.67 4.62 5.29
N LEU A 84 15.44 4.20 4.04
CA LEU A 84 16.38 4.45 2.95
C LEU A 84 16.49 5.95 2.60
N GLU A 85 15.45 6.76 2.83
CA GLU A 85 15.51 8.22 2.62
C GLU A 85 16.40 8.92 3.66
N PHE A 86 16.43 8.44 4.90
CA PHE A 86 17.22 9.02 5.98
C PHE A 86 18.71 8.65 5.95
N HIS A 87 19.09 7.61 5.20
CA HIS A 87 20.50 7.21 5.06
C HIS A 87 21.22 7.84 3.84
N GLU A 88 20.47 8.49 2.94
CA GLU A 88 20.99 9.21 1.76
C GLU A 88 20.97 10.74 1.92
N THR A 89 20.65 11.24 3.13
CA THR A 89 20.71 12.67 3.51
C THR A 89 21.75 12.92 4.58
#